data_AF-A0A075MZ18-F1
#
_entry.id   AF-A0A075MZ18-F1
#
_cell.length_a   1.000
_cell.length_b   1.000
_cell.length_c   1.000
_cell.angle_alpha   90.00
_cell.angle_beta   90.00
_cell.angle_gamma   90.00
#
_symmetry.space_group_name_H-M   'P 1'
#
loop_
_entity.id
_entity.type
_entity.pdbx_description
1 polymer ?
#
loop_
_entity_poly.entity_id
_entity_poly.type
_entity_poly.pdbx_seq_one_letter_code
_entity_poly.pdbx_strand_id
1 'polypeptide(L)'
;MKNIKTYLTHFPVTSYLEADILSKETTWRIMNYIRQAGAKGITAEEITQKEKIPASVVYSTLKELYRLQFIFLYPREKKGKGERRKRFVCERSTWGKYGIDEEFDAALKVSGLHERITEEIRQPVMKALRETYDHFSTKKELQRFLPTKQTNICPNCQRSHEAMEFFYATLLRSVDLMITESDEFKKFLIDKGYASDEQ
;
A
#
# COMPACT_ATOMS: atom_id res chain seq x y z
N MET A 1 -23.13 3.05 0.03
CA MET A 1 -21.87 2.71 -0.68
C MET A 1 -21.03 1.87 0.29
N LYS A 2 -20.49 0.72 -0.12
CA LYS A 2 -19.67 -0.12 0.77
C LYS A 2 -18.28 0.54 0.91
N ASN A 3 -17.82 0.80 2.13
CA ASN A 3 -16.50 1.39 2.37
C ASN A 3 -15.39 0.45 1.86
N ILE A 4 -14.36 1.02 1.24
CA ILE A 4 -13.16 0.29 0.83
C ILE A 4 -12.38 -0.06 2.10
N LYS A 5 -11.94 -1.32 2.23
CA LYS A 5 -11.15 -1.75 3.37
C LYS A 5 -9.72 -1.26 3.26
N THR A 6 -9.16 -0.96 4.43
CA THR A 6 -7.78 -0.57 4.65
C THR A 6 -7.16 -1.62 5.57
N TYR A 7 -6.04 -2.19 5.15
CA TYR A 7 -5.31 -3.23 5.87
C TYR A 7 -3.97 -2.72 6.44
N LEU A 8 -3.33 -1.79 5.72
CA LEU A 8 -2.16 -1.04 6.13
C LEU A 8 -2.57 0.35 6.60
N THR A 9 -2.31 0.63 7.88
CA THR A 9 -2.72 1.85 8.58
C THR A 9 -1.64 2.93 8.62
N HIS A 10 -0.39 2.59 8.29
CA HIS A 10 0.76 3.48 8.37
C HIS A 10 1.47 3.60 7.02
N PHE A 11 2.18 4.71 6.84
CA PHE A 11 3.05 4.95 5.70
C PHE A 11 4.50 5.01 6.19
N PRO A 12 5.45 4.31 5.56
CA PRO A 12 6.86 4.54 5.85
C PRO A 12 7.24 5.97 5.45
N VAL A 13 8.09 6.59 6.27
CA VAL A 13 8.57 7.96 6.10
C VAL A 13 10.08 7.91 5.94
N THR A 14 10.59 8.46 4.84
CA THR A 14 12.01 8.34 4.45
C THR A 14 12.76 9.67 4.49
N SER A 15 12.07 10.78 4.74
CA SER A 15 12.70 12.10 4.82
C SER A 15 11.93 13.04 5.75
N TYR A 16 12.61 14.08 6.25
CA TYR A 16 11.99 15.17 7.03
C TYR A 16 10.83 15.85 6.28
N LEU A 17 10.93 15.93 4.96
CA LEU A 17 9.90 16.52 4.12
C LEU A 17 8.64 15.66 4.06
N GLU A 18 8.79 14.34 3.94
CA GLU A 18 7.67 13.40 4.06
C GLU A 18 7.05 13.48 5.46
N ALA A 19 7.87 13.56 6.52
CA ALA A 19 7.42 13.67 7.89
C ALA A 19 6.59 14.96 8.12
N ASP A 20 7.08 16.12 7.67
CA ASP A 20 6.35 17.39 7.79
C ASP A 20 4.98 17.33 7.11
N ILE A 21 4.92 16.80 5.89
CA ILE A 21 3.67 16.72 5.12
C ILE A 21 2.69 15.74 5.75
N LEU A 22 3.17 14.57 6.19
CA LEU A 22 2.34 13.53 6.81
C LEU A 22 2.02 13.82 8.27
N SER A 23 2.70 14.74 8.96
CA SER A 23 2.34 15.10 10.33
C SER A 23 1.00 15.84 10.44
N LYS A 24 0.49 16.38 9.33
CA LYS A 24 -0.69 17.25 9.30
C LYS A 24 -1.98 16.43 9.25
N GLU A 25 -2.91 16.69 10.17
CA GLU A 25 -4.23 16.05 10.20
C GLU A 25 -4.99 16.18 8.87
N THR A 26 -4.91 17.36 8.24
CA THR A 26 -5.56 17.63 6.94
C THR A 26 -5.04 16.71 5.84
N THR A 27 -3.75 16.37 5.85
CA THR A 27 -3.16 15.41 4.90
C THR A 27 -3.80 14.03 5.08
N TRP A 28 -3.93 13.54 6.31
CA TRP A 28 -4.57 12.25 6.59
C TRP A 28 -6.03 12.22 6.21
N ARG A 29 -6.77 13.30 6.48
CA ARG A 29 -8.17 13.45 6.07
C ARG A 29 -8.30 13.34 4.54
N ILE A 30 -7.47 14.07 3.79
CA ILE A 30 -7.44 14.00 2.32
C ILE A 30 -7.09 12.58 1.84
N MET A 31 -6.05 11.97 2.41
CA MET A 31 -5.62 10.61 2.04
C MET A 31 -6.72 9.58 2.30
N ASN A 32 -7.38 9.61 3.46
CA ASN A 32 -8.48 8.70 3.79
C ASN A 32 -9.60 8.77 2.75
N TYR A 33 -9.96 9.98 2.27
CA TYR A 33 -10.96 10.11 1.21
C TYR A 33 -10.51 9.54 -0.13
N ILE A 34 -9.25 9.72 -0.49
CA ILE A 34 -8.67 9.13 -1.70
C ILE A 34 -8.71 7.60 -1.61
N ARG A 35 -8.36 7.03 -0.45
CA ARG A 35 -8.42 5.58 -0.20
C ARG A 35 -9.85 5.05 -0.30
N GLN A 36 -10.81 5.75 0.32
CA GLN A 36 -12.23 5.37 0.26
C GLN A 36 -12.84 5.52 -1.14
N ALA A 37 -12.34 6.44 -1.96
CA ALA A 37 -12.71 6.54 -3.37
C ALA A 37 -12.15 5.36 -4.21
N GLY A 38 -11.04 4.77 -3.76
CA GLY A 38 -10.40 3.64 -4.42
C GLY A 38 -9.96 3.98 -5.85
N ALA A 39 -10.00 3.00 -6.74
CA ALA A 39 -9.75 3.12 -8.18
C ALA A 39 -10.78 3.97 -8.93
N LYS A 40 -11.91 4.35 -8.32
CA LYS A 40 -12.76 5.38 -8.92
C LYS A 40 -12.05 6.73 -8.94
N GLY A 41 -11.17 6.92 -7.97
CA GLY A 41 -10.50 8.19 -7.74
C GLY A 41 -11.48 9.28 -7.33
N ILE A 42 -10.91 10.40 -6.95
CA ILE A 42 -11.68 11.56 -6.48
C ILE A 42 -11.04 12.84 -7.00
N THR A 43 -11.86 13.85 -7.24
CA THR A 43 -11.40 15.18 -7.65
C THR A 43 -11.12 16.07 -6.43
N ALA A 44 -10.29 17.11 -6.63
CA ALA A 44 -10.04 18.11 -5.58
C ALA A 44 -11.33 18.83 -5.15
N GLU A 45 -12.27 19.03 -6.06
CA GLU A 45 -13.58 19.64 -5.81
C GLU A 45 -14.42 18.76 -4.86
N GLU A 46 -14.47 17.46 -5.12
CA GLU A 46 -15.18 16.50 -4.25
C GLU A 46 -14.55 16.42 -2.84
N ILE A 47 -13.22 16.47 -2.74
CA ILE A 47 -12.52 16.50 -1.44
C ILE A 47 -12.87 17.80 -0.68
N THR A 48 -12.79 18.95 -1.36
CA THR A 48 -13.09 20.27 -0.79
C THR A 48 -14.50 20.31 -0.21
N GLN A 49 -15.49 19.79 -0.96
CA GLN A 49 -16.90 19.80 -0.55
C GLN A 49 -17.17 18.87 0.63
N LYS A 50 -16.63 17.65 0.62
CA LYS A 50 -16.91 16.66 1.67
C LYS A 50 -16.22 16.99 2.99
N GLU A 51 -14.96 17.39 2.93
CA GLU A 51 -14.15 17.63 4.13
C GLU A 51 -14.23 19.06 4.65
N LYS A 52 -14.87 19.96 3.89
CA LYS A 52 -14.92 21.40 4.17
C LYS A 52 -13.51 22.00 4.34
N ILE A 53 -12.54 21.47 3.60
CA ILE A 53 -11.15 21.96 3.56
C ILE A 53 -11.05 23.01 2.45
N PRO A 54 -10.38 24.16 2.66
CA PRO A 54 -10.20 25.16 1.62
C PRO A 54 -9.55 24.58 0.36
N ALA A 55 -10.04 24.96 -0.82
CA ALA A 55 -9.55 24.43 -2.09
C ALA A 55 -8.03 24.63 -2.25
N SER A 56 -7.50 25.79 -1.85
CA SER A 56 -6.06 26.08 -1.88
C SER A 56 -5.24 25.03 -1.13
N VAL A 57 -5.69 24.66 0.07
CA VAL A 57 -5.06 23.62 0.92
C VAL A 57 -5.15 22.25 0.26
N VAL A 58 -6.33 21.89 -0.29
CA VAL A 58 -6.49 20.62 -1.01
C VAL A 58 -5.52 20.54 -2.19
N TYR A 59 -5.45 21.57 -3.03
CA TYR A 59 -4.55 21.58 -4.18
C TYR A 59 -3.06 21.56 -3.78
N SER A 60 -2.66 22.30 -2.75
CA SER A 60 -1.26 22.26 -2.28
C SER A 60 -0.90 20.89 -1.72
N THR A 61 -1.76 20.29 -0.91
CA THR A 61 -1.51 18.95 -0.34
C THR A 61 -1.47 17.88 -1.42
N LEU A 62 -2.40 17.91 -2.38
CA LEU A 62 -2.37 16.99 -3.52
C LEU A 62 -1.12 17.16 -4.38
N LYS A 63 -0.62 18.39 -4.57
CA LYS A 63 0.64 18.61 -5.29
C LYS A 63 1.80 17.93 -4.57
N GLU A 64 1.89 18.09 -3.25
CA GLU A 64 2.95 17.47 -2.45
C GLU A 64 2.83 15.94 -2.39
N LEU A 65 1.64 15.40 -2.16
CA LEU A 65 1.40 13.96 -2.18
C LEU A 65 1.73 13.34 -3.55
N TYR A 66 1.46 14.04 -4.65
CA TYR A 66 1.84 13.59 -5.99
C TYR A 66 3.36 13.60 -6.18
N ARG A 67 4.04 14.68 -5.76
CA ARG A 67 5.50 14.80 -5.81
C ARG A 67 6.19 13.69 -5.02
N LEU A 68 5.66 13.39 -3.84
CA LEU A 68 6.13 12.32 -2.96
C LEU A 68 5.61 10.93 -3.36
N GLN A 69 4.93 10.80 -4.51
CA GLN A 69 4.43 9.54 -5.04
C GLN A 69 3.47 8.77 -4.12
N PHE A 70 2.76 9.44 -3.21
CA PHE A 70 1.66 8.85 -2.44
C PHE A 70 0.36 8.74 -3.26
N ILE A 71 0.25 9.53 -4.33
CA ILE A 71 -0.91 9.54 -5.22
C ILE A 71 -0.46 9.64 -6.67
N PHE A 72 -1.36 9.29 -7.59
CA PHE A 72 -1.20 9.55 -9.02
C PHE A 72 -2.46 10.18 -9.60
N LEU A 73 -2.30 10.83 -10.75
CA LEU A 73 -3.36 11.53 -11.46
C LEU A 73 -3.67 10.81 -12.76
N TYR A 74 -4.96 10.70 -13.11
CA TYR A 74 -5.37 10.22 -14.42
C TYR A 74 -6.65 10.94 -14.89
N PRO A 75 -6.79 11.17 -16.21
CA PRO A 75 -8.02 11.68 -16.79
C PRO A 75 -9.04 10.54 -16.93
N ARG A 76 -10.31 10.75 -16.55
CA ARG A 76 -11.38 9.77 -16.84
C ARG A 76 -12.20 10.10 -18.09
N GLU A 77 -12.29 11.37 -18.48
CA GLU A 77 -13.18 11.81 -19.55
C GLU A 77 -12.40 12.40 -20.73
N LYS A 78 -12.81 12.04 -21.96
CA LYS A 78 -12.42 12.77 -23.18
C LYS A 78 -13.22 14.07 -23.23
N LYS A 79 -12.54 15.18 -23.51
CA LYS A 79 -13.10 16.55 -23.49
C LYS A 79 -14.15 16.78 -24.57
N GLY A 80 -15.17 17.59 -24.25
CA GLY A 80 -15.79 18.53 -25.20
C GLY A 80 -14.93 19.79 -25.41
N LYS A 81 -15.04 20.46 -26.56
CA LYS A 81 -14.29 21.70 -26.86
C LYS A 81 -14.63 22.78 -25.80
N GLY A 82 -13.62 23.29 -25.08
CA GLY A 82 -13.77 24.39 -24.11
C GLY A 82 -13.74 23.98 -22.62
N GLU A 83 -13.89 22.71 -22.28
CA GLU A 83 -13.94 22.29 -20.86
C GLU A 83 -12.56 22.06 -20.24
N ARG A 84 -12.43 22.32 -18.93
CA ARG A 84 -11.22 22.00 -18.15
C ARG A 84 -11.21 20.49 -17.84
N ARG A 85 -10.10 19.80 -18.10
CA ARG A 85 -9.96 18.36 -17.81
C ARG A 85 -10.06 18.14 -16.29
N LYS A 86 -11.07 17.40 -15.84
CA LYS A 86 -11.12 16.88 -14.47
C LYS A 86 -10.03 15.81 -14.30
N ARG A 87 -9.18 15.99 -13.29
CA ARG A 87 -8.15 15.02 -12.92
C ARG A 87 -8.62 14.28 -11.68
N PHE A 88 -8.60 12.96 -11.76
CA PHE A 88 -8.90 12.10 -10.64
C PHE A 88 -7.61 11.75 -9.94
N VAL A 89 -7.65 11.81 -8.62
CA VAL A 89 -6.58 11.40 -7.74
C VAL A 89 -6.88 10.00 -7.23
N CYS A 90 -5.91 9.10 -7.36
CA CYS A 90 -5.94 7.79 -6.72
C CYS A 90 -4.71 7.60 -5.85
N GLU A 91 -4.86 6.78 -4.81
CA GLU A 91 -3.76 6.34 -3.97
C GLU A 91 -2.76 5.54 -4.81
N ARG A 92 -1.49 5.93 -4.73
CA ARG A 92 -0.36 5.10 -5.13
C ARG A 92 0.03 4.30 -3.90
N SER A 93 -0.81 3.30 -3.63
CA SER A 93 -0.58 2.13 -2.79
C SER A 93 0.63 2.12 -1.84
N THR A 94 0.35 2.11 -0.54
CA THR A 94 1.31 1.91 0.58
C THR A 94 2.35 0.80 0.39
N TRP A 95 2.00 -0.31 -0.28
CA TRP A 95 2.84 -1.51 -0.37
C TRP A 95 4.06 -1.40 -1.29
N GLY A 96 4.22 -0.30 -2.03
CA GLY A 96 5.41 -0.04 -2.86
C GLY A 96 6.44 0.89 -2.21
N LYS A 97 6.16 1.41 -1.01
CA LYS A 97 7.02 2.37 -0.31
C LYS A 97 7.92 1.78 0.76
N TYR A 98 7.75 0.49 1.08
CA TYR A 98 8.78 -0.25 1.81
C TYR A 98 9.95 -0.46 0.85
N GLY A 99 10.77 0.59 0.72
CA GLY A 99 11.98 0.58 -0.08
C GLY A 99 13.07 -0.18 0.65
N ILE A 100 13.86 -0.92 -0.11
CA ILE A 100 15.15 -1.41 0.35
C ILE A 100 16.17 -0.34 -0.05
N ASP A 101 17.21 -0.17 0.76
CA ASP A 101 18.34 0.69 0.38
C ASP A 101 18.83 0.35 -1.03
N GLU A 102 19.06 1.38 -1.87
CA GLU A 102 19.32 1.18 -3.30
C GLU A 102 20.64 0.44 -3.54
N GLU A 103 21.66 0.71 -2.73
CA GLU A 103 22.96 0.03 -2.82
C GLU A 103 22.83 -1.43 -2.42
N PHE A 104 22.09 -1.71 -1.34
CA PHE A 104 21.84 -3.08 -0.91
C PHE A 104 20.97 -3.87 -1.90
N ASP A 105 19.92 -3.27 -2.45
CA ASP A 105 19.08 -3.88 -3.49
C ASP A 105 19.90 -4.20 -4.76
N ALA A 106 20.80 -3.28 -5.15
CA ALA A 106 21.73 -3.53 -6.25
C ALA A 106 22.66 -4.72 -5.94
N ALA A 107 23.20 -4.81 -4.72
CA ALA A 107 24.04 -5.94 -4.30
C ALA A 107 23.29 -7.28 -4.33
N LEU A 108 22.03 -7.31 -3.88
CA LEU A 108 21.18 -8.51 -3.93
C LEU A 108 20.86 -8.96 -5.36
N LYS A 109 20.69 -8.01 -6.28
CA LYS A 109 20.45 -8.29 -7.71
C LYS A 109 21.71 -8.80 -8.41
N VAL A 110 22.85 -8.13 -8.23
CA VAL A 110 24.12 -8.51 -8.87
C VAL A 110 24.60 -9.88 -8.39
N SER A 111 24.37 -10.22 -7.13
CA SER A 111 24.71 -11.54 -6.58
C SER A 111 23.81 -12.69 -7.10
N GLY A 112 22.73 -12.38 -7.83
CA GLY A 112 21.73 -13.35 -8.29
C GLY A 112 20.89 -13.98 -7.15
N LEU A 113 21.16 -13.60 -5.89
CA LEU A 113 20.48 -14.14 -4.72
C LEU A 113 19.01 -13.74 -4.71
N HIS A 114 18.69 -12.49 -5.09
CA HIS A 114 17.32 -12.00 -5.08
C HIS A 114 16.39 -12.81 -5.98
N GLU A 115 16.82 -13.07 -7.22
CA GLU A 115 16.03 -13.82 -8.19
C GLU A 115 15.84 -15.28 -7.73
N ARG A 116 16.94 -15.91 -7.28
CA ARG A 116 16.90 -17.29 -6.79
C ARG A 116 15.98 -17.45 -5.58
N ILE A 117 16.14 -16.61 -4.55
CA ILE A 117 15.29 -16.64 -3.35
C ILE A 117 13.83 -16.41 -3.74
N THR A 118 13.57 -15.44 -4.63
CA THR A 118 12.21 -15.14 -5.09
C THR A 118 11.58 -16.34 -5.78
N GLU A 119 12.33 -17.07 -6.61
CA GLU A 119 11.84 -18.29 -7.28
C GLU A 119 11.54 -19.40 -6.27
N GLU A 120 12.48 -19.64 -5.33
CA GLU A 120 12.36 -20.68 -4.31
C GLU A 120 11.12 -20.49 -3.42
N ILE A 121 10.84 -19.24 -3.02
CA ILE A 121 9.71 -18.94 -2.13
C ILE A 121 8.39 -18.69 -2.87
N ARG A 122 8.41 -18.51 -4.20
CA ARG A 122 7.21 -18.09 -4.96
C ARG A 122 6.05 -19.05 -4.77
N GLN A 123 6.28 -20.34 -4.99
CA GLN A 123 5.21 -21.34 -4.91
C GLN A 123 4.69 -21.52 -3.47
N PRO A 124 5.54 -21.64 -2.44
CA PRO A 124 5.10 -21.63 -1.04
C PRO A 124 4.25 -20.40 -0.69
N VAL A 125 4.69 -19.20 -1.09
CA VAL A 125 3.96 -17.95 -0.85
C VAL A 125 2.58 -17.99 -1.54
N MET A 126 2.53 -18.35 -2.81
CA MET A 126 1.27 -18.39 -3.56
C MET A 126 0.29 -19.44 -3.00
N LYS A 127 0.80 -20.57 -2.51
CA LYS A 127 0.00 -21.58 -1.80
C LYS A 127 -0.60 -21.00 -0.53
N ALA A 128 0.21 -20.36 0.33
CA ALA A 128 -0.26 -19.77 1.58
C ALA A 128 -1.31 -18.67 1.36
N LEU A 129 -1.14 -17.82 0.34
CA LEU A 129 -2.12 -16.79 -0.01
C LEU A 129 -3.46 -17.39 -0.48
N ARG A 130 -3.42 -18.47 -1.26
CA ARG A 130 -4.62 -19.20 -1.70
C ARG A 130 -5.35 -19.80 -0.51
N GLU A 131 -4.64 -20.52 0.35
CA GLU A 131 -5.21 -21.13 1.55
C GLU A 131 -5.82 -20.09 2.48
N THR A 132 -5.16 -18.95 2.66
CA THR A 132 -5.68 -17.83 3.45
C THR A 132 -7.01 -17.31 2.88
N TYR A 133 -7.05 -17.08 1.57
CA TYR A 133 -8.27 -16.62 0.90
C TYR A 133 -9.40 -17.65 1.00
N ASP A 134 -9.12 -18.92 0.72
CA ASP A 134 -10.09 -20.00 0.75
C ASP A 134 -10.65 -20.17 2.17
N HIS A 135 -9.79 -20.12 3.19
CA HIS A 135 -10.20 -20.16 4.59
C HIS A 135 -11.11 -18.98 4.99
N PHE A 136 -10.74 -17.76 4.59
CA PHE A 136 -11.54 -16.57 4.88
C PHE A 136 -12.89 -16.59 4.13
N SER A 137 -12.93 -17.23 2.97
CA SER A 137 -14.14 -17.32 2.15
C SER A 137 -15.13 -18.37 2.66
N THR A 138 -14.68 -19.39 3.39
CA THR A 138 -15.54 -20.45 3.94
C THR A 138 -16.10 -20.12 5.33
N LYS A 139 -15.40 -19.30 6.13
CA LYS A 139 -15.84 -18.89 7.47
C LYS A 139 -16.62 -17.57 7.45
N LYS A 140 -17.90 -17.60 7.85
CA LYS A 140 -18.84 -16.47 7.76
C LYS A 140 -18.31 -15.21 8.46
N GLU A 141 -17.69 -15.37 9.64
CA GLU A 141 -17.12 -14.30 10.44
C GLU A 141 -15.86 -13.67 9.82
N LEU A 142 -15.16 -14.41 8.94
CA LEU A 142 -13.94 -13.94 8.27
C LEU A 142 -14.22 -13.30 6.90
N GLN A 143 -15.32 -13.67 6.24
CA GLN A 143 -15.72 -13.11 4.94
C GLN A 143 -15.78 -11.57 4.93
N ARG A 144 -16.08 -10.94 6.09
CA ARG A 144 -16.10 -9.48 6.22
C ARG A 144 -14.74 -8.82 5.97
N PHE A 145 -13.64 -9.56 6.08
CA PHE A 145 -12.28 -9.07 5.84
C PHE A 145 -11.80 -9.28 4.40
N LEU A 146 -12.51 -10.07 3.58
CA LEU A 146 -12.13 -10.26 2.19
C LEU A 146 -12.28 -8.97 1.37
N PRO A 147 -11.40 -8.74 0.38
CA PRO A 147 -11.52 -7.60 -0.51
C PRO A 147 -12.80 -7.68 -1.35
N THR A 148 -13.31 -6.53 -1.80
CA THR A 148 -14.54 -6.48 -2.58
C THR A 148 -14.29 -6.97 -4.01
N LYS A 149 -15.03 -8.00 -4.44
CA LYS A 149 -14.89 -8.58 -5.79
C LYS A 149 -15.35 -7.61 -6.87
N GLN A 150 -14.68 -7.65 -8.03
CA GLN A 150 -15.09 -7.09 -9.33
C GLN A 150 -15.49 -5.60 -9.31
N THR A 151 -15.12 -4.89 -8.26
CA THR A 151 -15.26 -3.45 -8.15
C THR A 151 -13.87 -2.87 -7.93
N ASN A 152 -13.70 -1.59 -8.23
CA ASN A 152 -12.49 -0.87 -7.84
C ASN A 152 -11.19 -1.35 -8.54
N ILE A 153 -11.27 -1.81 -9.79
CA ILE A 153 -10.09 -2.11 -10.61
C ILE A 153 -9.48 -0.81 -11.11
N CYS A 154 -8.20 -0.60 -10.81
CA CYS A 154 -7.47 0.58 -11.23
C CYS A 154 -7.30 0.61 -12.76
N PRO A 155 -7.68 1.70 -13.45
CA PRO A 155 -7.49 1.79 -14.89
C PRO A 155 -6.01 1.87 -15.32
N ASN A 156 -5.11 2.24 -14.40
CA ASN A 156 -3.68 2.33 -14.68
C ASN A 156 -2.98 0.97 -14.55
N CYS A 157 -3.15 0.28 -13.42
CA CYS A 157 -2.43 -0.98 -13.15
C CYS A 157 -3.26 -2.24 -13.41
N GLN A 158 -4.56 -2.11 -13.75
CA GLN A 158 -5.50 -3.21 -14.01
C GLN A 158 -5.64 -4.21 -12.84
N ARG A 159 -5.43 -3.74 -11.59
CA ARG A 159 -5.53 -4.54 -10.36
C ARG A 159 -6.44 -3.85 -9.34
N SER A 160 -7.03 -4.64 -8.43
CA SER A 160 -7.73 -4.11 -7.25
C SER A 160 -6.70 -3.71 -6.19
N HIS A 161 -6.65 -2.42 -5.86
CA HIS A 161 -5.77 -1.91 -4.81
C HIS A 161 -6.12 -2.49 -3.44
N GLU A 162 -7.42 -2.63 -3.12
CA GLU A 162 -7.90 -3.27 -1.88
C GLU A 162 -7.40 -4.73 -1.77
N ALA A 163 -7.44 -5.49 -2.88
CA ALA A 163 -6.99 -6.87 -2.88
C ALA A 163 -5.47 -7.00 -2.76
N MET A 164 -4.72 -6.13 -3.44
CA MET A 164 -3.26 -6.08 -3.31
C MET A 164 -2.85 -5.80 -1.86
N GLU A 165 -3.51 -4.84 -1.21
CA GLU A 165 -3.25 -4.49 0.19
C GLU A 165 -3.57 -5.64 1.14
N PHE A 166 -4.68 -6.35 0.93
CA PHE A 166 -5.06 -7.53 1.71
C PHE A 166 -3.95 -8.58 1.70
N PHE A 167 -3.52 -9.03 0.51
CA PHE A 167 -2.50 -10.08 0.40
C PHE A 167 -1.12 -9.61 0.88
N TYR A 168 -0.77 -8.34 0.61
CA TYR A 168 0.48 -7.78 1.11
C TYR A 168 0.51 -7.71 2.63
N ALA A 169 -0.58 -7.29 3.28
CA ALA A 169 -0.68 -7.26 4.73
C ALA A 169 -0.58 -8.66 5.35
N THR A 170 -1.16 -9.68 4.70
CA THR A 170 -0.98 -11.09 5.10
C THR A 170 0.50 -11.47 5.09
N LEU A 171 1.23 -11.21 4.00
CA LEU A 171 2.65 -11.54 3.92
C LEU A 171 3.48 -10.75 4.91
N LEU A 172 3.21 -9.45 5.07
CA LEU A 172 3.95 -8.59 5.98
C LEU A 172 3.86 -9.12 7.42
N ARG A 173 2.67 -9.47 7.90
CA ARG A 173 2.53 -10.04 9.25
C ARG A 173 3.17 -11.42 9.36
N SER A 174 3.09 -12.27 8.33
CA SER A 174 3.77 -13.57 8.36
C SER A 174 5.29 -13.43 8.41
N VAL A 175 5.87 -12.50 7.63
CA VAL A 175 7.32 -12.23 7.66
C VAL A 175 7.73 -11.66 9.01
N ASP A 176 6.99 -10.71 9.54
CA ASP A 176 7.22 -10.15 10.87
C ASP A 176 7.27 -11.26 11.94
N LEU A 177 6.26 -12.15 11.97
CA LEU A 177 6.24 -13.32 12.86
C LEU A 177 7.48 -14.23 12.70
N MET A 178 7.87 -14.54 11.46
CA MET A 178 9.04 -15.38 11.18
C MET A 178 10.37 -14.75 11.63
N ILE A 179 10.42 -13.43 11.82
CA ILE A 179 11.64 -12.70 12.18
C ILE A 179 11.65 -12.32 13.66
N THR A 180 10.51 -11.88 14.21
CA THR A 180 10.43 -11.34 15.57
C THR A 180 10.01 -12.37 16.61
N GLU A 181 9.30 -13.42 16.21
CA GLU A 181 8.71 -14.41 17.13
C GLU A 181 9.22 -15.85 16.88
N SER A 182 10.16 -16.06 15.94
CA SER A 182 10.72 -17.39 15.61
C SER A 182 11.98 -17.72 16.40
N ASP A 183 11.96 -18.83 17.13
CA ASP A 183 13.14 -19.40 17.79
C ASP A 183 14.21 -19.83 16.78
N GLU A 184 13.80 -20.33 15.60
CA GLU A 184 14.73 -20.67 14.52
C GLU A 184 15.48 -19.45 14.01
N PHE A 185 14.81 -18.31 13.86
CA PHE A 185 15.47 -17.08 13.46
C PHE A 185 16.37 -16.52 14.56
N LYS A 186 15.95 -16.57 15.84
CA LYS A 186 16.82 -16.22 16.97
C LYS A 186 18.08 -17.08 16.97
N LYS A 187 17.95 -18.39 16.80
CA LYS A 187 19.09 -19.31 16.69
C LYS A 187 19.98 -18.98 15.51
N PHE A 188 19.40 -18.67 14.34
CA PHE A 188 20.17 -18.21 13.19
C PHE A 188 21.00 -16.96 13.51
N LEU A 189 20.44 -15.98 14.25
CA LEU A 189 21.20 -14.80 14.68
C LEU A 189 22.34 -15.17 15.64
N ILE A 190 22.11 -16.08 16.59
CA ILE A 190 23.16 -16.58 17.50
C ILE A 190 24.27 -17.28 16.71
N ASP A 191 23.93 -18.18 15.80
CA ASP A 191 24.87 -18.93 14.95
C ASP A 191 25.73 -18.00 14.06
N LYS A 192 25.21 -16.83 13.73
CA LYS A 192 25.91 -15.79 12.96
C LYS A 192 26.59 -14.72 13.82
N GLY A 193 26.52 -14.83 15.15
CA GLY A 193 27.14 -13.89 16.09
C GLY A 193 26.43 -12.54 16.20
N TYR A 194 25.17 -12.45 15.77
CA TYR A 194 24.33 -11.25 15.86
C TYR A 194 23.42 -11.22 17.10
N ALA A 195 23.41 -12.27 17.91
CA ALA A 195 22.69 -12.35 19.18
C ALA A 195 23.44 -13.26 20.17
N SER A 196 23.17 -13.09 21.47
CA SER A 196 23.62 -14.00 22.52
C SER A 196 22.46 -14.82 23.07
N ASP A 197 22.77 -16.00 23.62
CA ASP A 197 21.81 -16.87 24.31
C ASP A 197 21.53 -16.40 25.75
N GLU A 198 22.11 -15.27 26.16
CA GLU A 198 21.96 -14.73 27.51
C GLU A 198 20.59 -14.06 27.67
N GLN A 199 19.62 -14.87 28.10
CA GLN A 199 18.46 -14.47 28.90
C GLN A 199 18.30 -15.42 30.09
#